data_AF-A0A7X8R049-F1
#
_entry.id   AF-A0A7X8R049-F1
#
_cell.length_a   1.000
_cell.length_b   1.000
_cell.length_c   1.000
_cell.angle_alpha   90.00
_cell.angle_beta   90.00
_cell.angle_gamma   90.00
#
_symmetry.space_group_name_H-M   'P 1'
#
loop_
_entity.id
_entity.type
_entity.pdbx_description
1 polymer ?
#
loop_
_entity_poly.entity_id
_entity_poly.type
_entity_poly.pdbx_seq_one_letter_code
_entity_poly.pdbx_strand_id
1 'polypeptide(L)'
;MSKDIGCCDTFLIFEEKRGRIIMRQIIENPGYKPDLLPGFLDRLKIEAILCGSMDELTMQVFTSKGINVVTGVSGNADRIADQYAITSKKQANMKSCLQPMPKVLVSCRGLNGENNVLAVGYCGNCSYDPPMVMVGIVPTRYSYQMVKESGCFVVNLVDKSYRETFDYLGSHSKRDGDKLTAMNVRLQDGKKVNAPILPDCPVNIECKVVDSIVTGSHEMFIGRIEYVHADAKFVDLEGNIDFSQIDFI
;
A
#
# COMPACT_ATOMS: atom_id res chain seq x y z
N MET A 1 -33.35 25.34 7.30
CA MET A 1 -32.93 24.10 7.98
C MET A 1 -33.26 24.26 9.46
N SER A 2 -34.09 23.36 10.00
CA SER A 2 -34.45 23.32 11.42
C SER A 2 -33.22 22.95 12.28
N LYS A 3 -33.17 23.45 13.52
CA LYS A 3 -32.11 23.18 14.51
C LYS A 3 -32.13 21.76 15.06
N ASP A 4 -33.21 21.02 14.86
CA ASP A 4 -33.37 19.65 15.34
C ASP A 4 -33.93 18.78 14.20
N ILE A 5 -33.30 17.62 13.98
CA ILE A 5 -33.70 16.67 12.94
C ILE A 5 -35.14 16.17 13.15
N GLY A 6 -35.62 16.16 14.40
CA GLY A 6 -36.98 15.78 14.76
C GLY A 6 -38.05 16.83 14.39
N CYS A 7 -37.65 18.08 14.15
CA CYS A 7 -38.55 19.20 13.86
C CYS A 7 -38.55 19.62 12.38
N CYS A 8 -37.89 18.85 11.50
CA CYS A 8 -37.94 19.07 10.05
C CYS A 8 -39.21 18.47 9.45
N ASP A 9 -39.90 19.20 8.57
CA ASP A 9 -41.06 18.66 7.84
C ASP A 9 -40.66 17.61 6.78
N THR A 10 -39.45 17.76 6.23
CA THR A 10 -38.94 16.90 5.14
C THR A 10 -37.44 16.61 5.29
N PHE A 11 -37.00 15.45 4.82
CA PHE A 11 -35.58 15.14 4.62
C PHE A 11 -35.20 15.22 3.14
N LEU A 12 -33.97 15.70 2.89
CA LEU A 12 -33.30 15.56 1.61
C LEU A 12 -32.41 14.33 1.66
N ILE A 13 -32.69 13.36 0.82
CA ILE A 13 -31.85 12.17 0.65
C ILE A 13 -31.10 12.31 -0.66
N PHE A 14 -29.80 12.06 -0.56
CA PHE A 14 -28.88 12.06 -1.69
C PHE A 14 -28.33 10.64 -1.87
N GLU A 15 -28.32 10.16 -3.10
CA GLU A 15 -27.59 8.94 -3.47
C GLU A 15 -26.24 9.34 -4.07
N GLU A 16 -25.18 8.74 -3.57
CA GLU A 16 -23.81 9.03 -3.94
C GLU A 16 -23.16 7.82 -4.60
N LYS A 17 -22.40 8.08 -5.68
CA LYS A 17 -21.56 7.07 -6.33
C LYS A 17 -20.22 7.65 -6.78
N ARG A 18 -19.14 7.18 -6.13
CA ARG A 18 -17.74 7.57 -6.39
C ARG A 18 -17.48 9.08 -6.25
N GLY A 19 -17.92 9.65 -5.14
CA GLY A 19 -17.76 11.06 -4.78
C GLY A 19 -18.67 12.00 -5.56
N ARG A 20 -19.77 11.49 -6.14
CA ARG A 20 -20.72 12.29 -6.92
C ARG A 20 -22.15 11.96 -6.53
N ILE A 21 -22.96 12.98 -6.33
CA ILE A 21 -24.40 12.81 -6.15
C ILE A 21 -25.03 12.43 -7.48
N ILE A 22 -25.75 11.31 -7.52
CA ILE A 22 -26.42 10.79 -8.71
C ILE A 22 -27.95 10.88 -8.60
N MET A 23 -28.48 11.00 -7.39
CA MET A 23 -29.91 11.17 -7.15
C MET A 23 -30.15 12.11 -5.98
N ARG A 24 -31.23 12.87 -6.07
CA ARG A 24 -31.77 13.71 -5.01
C ARG A 24 -33.26 13.45 -4.89
N GLN A 25 -33.72 13.18 -3.67
CA GLN A 25 -35.14 13.00 -3.39
C GLN A 25 -35.52 13.76 -2.11
N ILE A 26 -36.76 14.25 -2.08
CA ILE A 26 -37.38 14.85 -0.90
C ILE A 26 -38.32 13.80 -0.34
N ILE A 27 -38.24 13.53 0.96
CA ILE A 27 -39.16 12.64 1.66
C ILE A 27 -39.79 13.37 2.84
N GLU A 28 -41.04 13.06 3.15
CA GLU A 28 -41.72 13.60 4.33
C GLU A 28 -41.17 12.94 5.59
N ASN A 29 -41.11 13.72 6.68
CA ASN A 29 -40.73 13.19 7.98
C ASN A 29 -41.86 12.28 8.50
N PRO A 30 -41.60 11.00 8.85
CA PRO A 30 -42.63 10.10 9.38
C PRO A 30 -43.17 10.50 10.76
N GLY A 31 -42.65 11.58 11.35
CA GLY A 31 -43.01 12.11 12.67
C GLY A 31 -42.09 11.60 13.78
N TYR A 32 -42.04 12.35 14.88
CA TYR A 32 -41.16 12.03 16.01
C TYR A 32 -41.83 11.04 16.98
N LYS A 33 -41.40 9.77 16.91
CA LYS A 33 -41.50 8.81 18.02
C LYS A 33 -40.08 8.28 18.30
N PRO A 34 -39.68 8.05 19.56
CA PRO A 34 -38.28 7.76 19.94
C PRO A 34 -37.55 6.68 19.12
N ASP A 35 -38.28 5.70 18.57
CA ASP A 35 -37.71 4.62 17.74
C ASP A 35 -38.06 4.69 16.25
N LEU A 36 -38.97 5.57 15.84
CA LEU A 36 -39.55 5.55 14.49
C LEU A 36 -38.58 6.11 13.44
N LEU A 37 -37.92 7.22 13.75
CA LEU A 37 -37.01 7.89 12.81
C LEU A 37 -35.71 7.10 12.60
N PRO A 38 -35.02 6.61 13.65
CA PRO A 38 -33.85 5.75 13.47
C PRO A 38 -34.14 4.49 12.68
N GLY A 39 -35.26 3.80 12.96
CA GLY A 39 -35.65 2.61 12.20
C GLY A 39 -36.08 2.92 10.77
N PHE A 40 -36.65 4.10 10.51
CA PHE A 40 -37.02 4.52 9.16
C PHE A 40 -35.80 4.82 8.28
N LEU A 41 -34.82 5.58 8.77
CA LEU A 41 -33.59 5.88 8.02
C LEU A 41 -32.71 4.63 7.81
N ASP A 42 -32.71 3.71 8.78
CA ASP A 42 -32.04 2.41 8.65
C ASP A 42 -32.65 1.54 7.54
N ARG A 43 -33.99 1.49 7.41
CA ARG A 43 -34.66 0.81 6.28
C ARG A 43 -34.31 1.40 4.92
N LEU A 44 -34.06 2.71 4.87
CA LEU A 44 -33.60 3.40 3.67
C LEU A 44 -32.10 3.21 3.41
N LYS A 45 -31.39 2.49 4.28
CA LYS A 45 -29.94 2.25 4.21
C LYS A 45 -29.13 3.55 4.18
N ILE A 46 -29.57 4.53 4.97
CA ILE A 46 -28.84 5.80 5.09
C ILE A 46 -27.51 5.55 5.80
N GLU A 47 -26.40 5.81 5.11
CA GLU A 47 -25.05 5.67 5.67
C GLU A 47 -24.63 6.88 6.50
N ALA A 48 -25.20 8.06 6.22
CA ALA A 48 -24.82 9.30 6.88
C ALA A 48 -25.96 10.31 6.99
N ILE A 49 -25.94 11.09 8.07
CA ILE A 49 -26.86 12.20 8.34
C ILE A 49 -26.03 13.49 8.47
N LEU A 50 -26.42 14.53 7.73
CA LEU A 50 -25.81 15.86 7.77
C LEU A 50 -26.81 16.85 8.35
N CYS A 51 -26.51 17.45 9.50
CA CYS A 51 -27.44 18.36 10.17
C CYS A 51 -26.73 19.52 10.89
N GLY A 52 -27.49 20.56 11.24
CA GLY A 52 -26.97 21.71 11.98
C GLY A 52 -26.63 21.37 13.43
N SER A 53 -27.53 20.68 14.11
CA SER A 53 -27.32 20.19 15.48
C SER A 53 -28.14 18.91 15.72
N MET A 54 -27.69 18.11 16.68
CA MET A 54 -28.36 16.91 17.18
C MET A 54 -27.92 16.70 18.63
N ASP A 55 -28.83 16.29 19.51
CA ASP A 55 -28.47 15.97 20.90
C ASP A 55 -27.66 14.65 20.97
N GLU A 56 -26.91 14.49 22.06
CA GLU A 56 -25.96 13.39 22.23
C GLU A 56 -26.65 12.02 22.28
N LEU A 57 -27.82 11.92 22.91
CA LEU A 57 -28.57 10.68 23.03
C LEU A 57 -29.04 10.22 21.65
N THR A 58 -29.59 11.12 20.84
CA THR A 58 -30.02 10.85 19.47
C THR A 58 -28.83 10.47 18.57
N MET A 59 -27.69 11.18 18.68
CA MET A 59 -26.47 10.82 17.95
C MET A 59 -26.01 9.40 18.27
N GLN A 60 -26.05 8.99 19.55
CA GLN A 60 -25.69 7.63 19.97
C GLN A 60 -26.65 6.58 19.38
N VAL A 61 -27.95 6.87 19.29
CA VAL A 61 -28.92 5.96 18.67
C VAL A 61 -28.60 5.73 17.19
N PHE A 62 -28.32 6.79 16.43
CA PHE A 62 -27.93 6.65 15.01
C PHE A 62 -26.58 5.95 14.82
N THR A 63 -25.60 6.33 15.63
CA THR A 63 -24.26 5.70 15.60
C THR A 63 -24.35 4.21 15.93
N SER A 64 -25.23 3.80 16.86
CA SER A 64 -25.44 2.38 17.20
C SER A 64 -26.00 1.55 16.04
N LYS A 65 -26.63 2.21 15.06
CA LYS A 65 -27.14 1.62 13.82
C LYS A 65 -26.14 1.71 12.66
N GLY A 66 -24.91 2.18 12.91
CA GLY A 66 -23.89 2.35 11.88
C GLY A 66 -24.09 3.59 10.99
N ILE A 67 -24.97 4.52 11.39
CA ILE A 67 -25.23 5.75 10.64
C ILE A 67 -24.27 6.83 11.14
N ASN A 68 -23.42 7.36 10.25
CA ASN A 68 -22.49 8.43 10.61
C ASN A 68 -23.25 9.77 10.72
N VAL A 69 -23.17 10.43 11.88
CA VAL A 69 -23.81 11.73 12.07
C VAL A 69 -22.77 12.84 12.00
N VAL A 70 -22.98 13.80 11.10
CA VAL A 70 -22.18 15.01 10.98
C VAL A 70 -23.04 16.21 11.38
N THR A 71 -22.69 16.84 12.50
CA THR A 71 -23.34 18.04 13.02
C THR A 71 -22.55 19.31 12.68
N GLY A 72 -23.10 20.49 12.98
CA GLY A 72 -22.48 21.79 12.70
C GLY A 72 -22.58 22.23 11.24
N VAL A 73 -23.37 21.53 10.43
CA VAL A 73 -23.48 21.79 9.00
C VAL A 73 -24.61 22.78 8.72
N SER A 74 -24.33 23.83 7.96
CA SER A 74 -25.33 24.83 7.55
C SER A 74 -25.07 25.36 6.14
N GLY A 75 -26.12 25.79 5.45
CA GLY A 75 -26.03 26.30 4.08
C GLY A 75 -26.89 25.50 3.08
N ASN A 76 -26.53 25.57 1.80
CA ASN A 76 -27.25 24.88 0.73
C ASN A 76 -26.98 23.36 0.80
N ALA A 77 -28.06 22.57 0.88
CA ALA A 77 -28.00 21.13 1.07
C ALA A 77 -27.28 20.39 -0.06
N ASP A 78 -27.46 20.83 -1.31
CA ASP A 78 -26.83 20.18 -2.47
C ASP A 78 -25.30 20.35 -2.41
N ARG A 79 -24.83 21.57 -2.13
CA ARG A 79 -23.38 21.85 -1.94
C ARG A 79 -22.78 21.07 -0.78
N ILE A 80 -23.53 20.96 0.32
CA ILE A 80 -23.12 20.17 1.49
C ILE A 80 -22.99 18.69 1.12
N ALA A 81 -23.97 18.14 0.40
CA ALA A 81 -23.96 16.75 -0.05
C ALA A 81 -22.81 16.47 -1.01
N ASP A 82 -22.56 17.35 -1.98
CA ASP A 82 -21.42 17.26 -2.90
C ASP A 82 -20.08 17.29 -2.13
N GLN A 83 -19.94 18.23 -1.20
CA GLN A 83 -18.73 18.35 -0.38
C GLN A 83 -18.51 17.07 0.44
N TYR A 84 -19.56 16.59 1.11
CA TYR A 84 -19.51 15.37 1.91
C TYR A 84 -19.18 14.13 1.05
N ALA A 85 -19.76 14.03 -0.15
CA ALA A 85 -19.48 12.94 -1.08
C ALA A 85 -17.99 12.86 -1.43
N ILE A 86 -17.32 14.00 -1.61
CA ILE A 86 -15.90 14.07 -1.98
C ILE A 86 -14.98 13.81 -0.78
N THR A 87 -15.32 14.33 0.41
CA THR A 87 -14.41 14.30 1.56
C THR A 87 -14.65 13.14 2.53
N SER A 88 -15.81 12.50 2.47
CA SER A 88 -16.13 11.40 3.37
C SER A 88 -15.19 10.21 3.12
N LYS A 89 -14.83 9.53 4.22
CA LYS A 89 -14.04 8.30 4.16
C LYS A 89 -15.00 7.12 4.23
N LYS A 90 -14.83 6.17 3.32
CA LYS A 90 -15.53 4.88 3.35
C LYS A 90 -14.54 3.77 3.72
N GLN A 91 -15.01 2.77 4.45
CA GLN A 91 -14.21 1.59 4.73
C GLN A 91 -13.88 0.88 3.41
N ALA A 92 -12.60 0.67 3.16
CA ALA A 92 -12.11 -0.15 2.06
C ALA A 92 -11.89 -1.60 2.51
N ASN A 93 -11.62 -2.49 1.56
CA ASN A 93 -11.28 -3.89 1.86
C ASN A 93 -10.00 -3.98 2.71
N MET A 94 -10.02 -4.84 3.73
CA MET A 94 -8.88 -5.10 4.61
C MET A 94 -7.84 -5.98 3.90
N LYS A 95 -6.96 -5.34 3.12
CA LYS A 95 -5.86 -5.97 2.39
C LYS A 95 -4.63 -5.06 2.37
N SER A 96 -3.48 -5.61 1.98
CA SER A 96 -2.29 -4.80 1.70
C SER A 96 -2.62 -3.72 0.67
N CYS A 97 -2.43 -2.46 1.05
CA CYS A 97 -2.83 -1.29 0.27
C CYS A 97 -1.80 -0.15 0.31
N LEU A 98 -0.59 -0.40 0.84
CA LEU A 98 0.50 0.56 0.80
C LEU A 98 0.95 0.75 -0.65
N GLN A 99 0.96 2.00 -1.10
CA GLN A 99 1.36 2.40 -2.46
C GLN A 99 2.21 3.69 -2.41
N PRO A 100 3.16 3.88 -3.34
CA PRO A 100 3.54 2.94 -4.39
C PRO A 100 4.23 1.69 -3.82
N MET A 101 3.91 0.52 -4.37
CA MET A 101 4.58 -0.72 -3.99
C MET A 101 5.95 -0.78 -4.68
N PRO A 102 7.06 -0.97 -3.94
CA PRO A 102 8.38 -1.11 -4.54
C PRO A 102 8.43 -2.26 -5.55
N LYS A 103 9.16 -2.07 -6.65
CA LYS A 103 9.42 -3.11 -7.65
C LYS A 103 10.92 -3.33 -7.74
N VAL A 104 11.42 -4.22 -6.90
CA VAL A 104 12.85 -4.52 -6.82
C VAL A 104 13.13 -5.97 -7.19
N LEU A 105 14.32 -6.22 -7.73
CA LEU A 105 14.85 -7.56 -7.85
C LEU A 105 15.77 -7.84 -6.68
N VAL A 106 15.56 -8.96 -5.99
CA VAL A 106 16.46 -9.43 -4.95
C VAL A 106 17.30 -10.56 -5.53
N SER A 107 18.61 -10.43 -5.48
CA SER A 107 19.55 -11.46 -5.91
C SER A 107 20.24 -12.09 -4.71
N CYS A 108 20.47 -13.40 -4.80
CA CYS A 108 21.03 -14.21 -3.72
C CYS A 108 21.88 -15.36 -4.28
N ARG A 109 22.84 -15.83 -3.48
CA ARG A 109 23.64 -17.02 -3.76
C ARG A 109 23.48 -18.02 -2.63
N GLY A 110 23.17 -19.28 -2.97
CA GLY A 110 23.11 -20.37 -2.02
C GLY A 110 24.51 -20.76 -1.54
N LEU A 111 24.60 -21.50 -0.43
CA LEU A 111 25.88 -22.02 0.07
C LEU A 111 26.58 -22.98 -0.92
N ASN A 112 25.82 -23.57 -1.84
CA ASN A 112 26.30 -24.37 -2.96
C ASN A 112 26.86 -23.55 -4.14
N GLY A 113 26.89 -22.21 -4.03
CA GLY A 113 27.36 -21.29 -5.08
C GLY A 113 26.31 -20.94 -6.14
N GLU A 114 25.10 -21.50 -6.05
CA GLU A 114 24.05 -21.29 -7.04
C GLU A 114 23.42 -19.90 -6.91
N ASN A 115 23.27 -19.19 -8.03
CA ASN A 115 22.66 -17.87 -8.07
C ASN A 115 21.16 -17.94 -8.38
N ASN A 116 20.39 -17.04 -7.77
CA ASN A 116 19.00 -16.80 -8.15
C ASN A 116 18.62 -15.31 -7.97
N VAL A 117 17.57 -14.90 -8.67
CA VAL A 117 16.98 -13.56 -8.58
C VAL A 117 15.47 -13.68 -8.46
N LEU A 118 14.80 -12.87 -7.64
CA LEU A 118 13.33 -12.83 -7.57
C LEU A 118 12.80 -11.40 -7.49
N ALA A 119 11.64 -11.15 -8.09
CA ALA A 119 10.92 -9.89 -7.91
C ALA A 119 10.27 -9.86 -6.51
N VAL A 120 10.45 -8.74 -5.80
CA VAL A 120 9.88 -8.52 -4.46
C VAL A 120 9.12 -7.20 -4.40
N GLY A 121 7.89 -7.25 -3.89
CA GLY A 121 7.05 -6.07 -3.61
C GLY A 121 7.05 -5.63 -2.15
N TYR A 122 7.35 -6.56 -1.22
CA TYR A 122 7.45 -6.28 0.22
C TYR A 122 8.88 -5.86 0.55
N CYS A 123 9.24 -4.62 0.21
CA CYS A 123 10.56 -4.06 0.44
C CYS A 123 10.45 -2.65 1.02
N GLY A 124 11.44 -2.21 1.80
CA GLY A 124 11.49 -0.81 2.27
C GLY A 124 12.64 -0.55 3.23
N ASN A 125 12.96 0.72 3.44
CA ASN A 125 13.92 1.13 4.47
C ASN A 125 13.32 0.85 5.86
N CYS A 126 14.14 0.34 6.79
CA CYS A 126 13.69 0.03 8.15
C CYS A 126 14.63 0.55 9.27
N SER A 127 15.76 1.16 8.92
CA SER A 127 16.64 1.86 9.86
C SER A 127 17.47 2.93 9.13
N TYR A 128 17.80 4.02 9.83
CA TYR A 128 18.65 5.10 9.34
C TYR A 128 20.12 4.92 9.77
N ASP A 129 20.38 4.64 11.06
CA ASP A 129 21.72 4.45 11.61
C ASP A 129 21.77 3.24 12.57
N PRO A 130 22.37 2.10 12.16
CA PRO A 130 22.95 1.87 10.84
C PRO A 130 21.86 1.75 9.76
N PRO A 131 22.17 2.03 8.48
CA PRO A 131 21.20 1.96 7.41
C PRO A 131 20.76 0.51 7.14
N MET A 132 19.46 0.27 7.06
CA MET A 132 18.91 -1.07 6.81
C MET A 132 17.69 -1.04 5.88
N VAL A 133 17.55 -2.10 5.09
CA VAL A 133 16.36 -2.41 4.30
C VAL A 133 15.74 -3.72 4.77
N MET A 134 14.42 -3.85 4.65
CA MET A 134 13.72 -5.11 4.84
C MET A 134 13.23 -5.67 3.50
N VAL A 135 13.26 -7.00 3.38
CA VAL A 135 12.74 -7.74 2.23
C VAL A 135 11.88 -8.89 2.73
N GLY A 136 10.61 -8.90 2.35
CA GLY A 136 9.66 -9.96 2.63
C GLY A 136 9.72 -11.07 1.59
N ILE A 137 10.06 -12.28 2.00
CA ILE A 137 10.08 -13.46 1.13
C ILE A 137 9.12 -14.52 1.71
N VAL A 138 8.23 -15.03 0.86
CA VAL A 138 7.34 -16.14 1.24
C VAL A 138 8.18 -17.41 1.39
N PRO A 139 8.03 -18.20 2.48
CA PRO A 139 8.83 -19.40 2.74
C PRO A 139 8.83 -20.44 1.60
N THR A 140 7.75 -20.48 0.82
CA THR A 140 7.64 -21.40 -0.32
C THR A 140 8.47 -20.97 -1.54
N ARG A 141 9.09 -19.79 -1.57
CA ARG A 141 9.92 -19.31 -2.69
C ARG A 141 11.29 -20.00 -2.65
N TYR A 142 11.81 -20.35 -3.82
CA TYR A 142 13.11 -21.02 -3.94
C TYR A 142 14.26 -20.25 -3.26
N SER A 143 14.28 -18.91 -3.40
CA SER A 143 15.31 -18.06 -2.80
C SER A 143 15.21 -17.92 -1.28
N TYR A 144 14.10 -18.33 -0.65
CA TYR A 144 13.91 -18.16 0.80
C TYR A 144 15.04 -18.83 1.58
N GLN A 145 15.27 -20.11 1.31
CA GLN A 145 16.31 -20.87 2.01
C GLN A 145 17.71 -20.35 1.68
N MET A 146 17.93 -19.91 0.43
CA MET A 146 19.20 -19.32 0.02
C MET A 146 19.54 -18.08 0.85
N VAL A 147 18.59 -17.16 1.05
CA VAL A 147 18.79 -15.95 1.86
C VAL A 147 18.90 -16.30 3.34
N LYS A 148 18.06 -17.22 3.83
CA LYS A 148 18.06 -17.65 5.24
C LYS A 148 19.39 -18.27 5.67
N GLU A 149 19.98 -19.10 4.82
CA GLU A 149 21.24 -19.81 5.12
C GLU A 149 22.48 -18.98 4.82
N SER A 150 22.51 -18.27 3.70
CA SER A 150 23.67 -17.44 3.32
C SER A 150 23.79 -16.18 4.18
N GLY A 151 22.69 -15.72 4.78
CA GLY A 151 22.66 -14.52 5.61
C GLY A 151 22.96 -13.22 4.84
N CYS A 152 22.78 -13.21 3.52
CA CYS A 152 22.93 -12.01 2.70
C CYS A 152 22.07 -12.02 1.43
N PHE A 153 21.86 -10.84 0.87
CA PHE A 153 21.17 -10.62 -0.39
C PHE A 153 21.59 -9.27 -0.99
N VAL A 154 21.22 -9.02 -2.25
CA VAL A 154 21.35 -7.71 -2.89
C VAL A 154 19.97 -7.24 -3.35
N VAL A 155 19.61 -6.00 -3.04
CA VAL A 155 18.42 -5.34 -3.59
C VAL A 155 18.82 -4.54 -4.82
N ASN A 156 18.19 -4.80 -5.96
CA ASN A 156 18.47 -4.15 -7.23
C ASN A 156 17.25 -3.29 -7.61
N LEU A 157 17.44 -1.98 -7.73
CA LEU A 157 16.40 -1.07 -8.17
C LEU A 157 16.29 -1.11 -9.69
N VAL A 158 15.07 -1.17 -10.22
CA VAL A 158 14.83 -1.53 -11.61
C VAL A 158 14.24 -0.34 -12.37
N ASP A 159 14.86 0.04 -13.48
CA ASP A 159 14.34 1.05 -14.39
C ASP A 159 13.49 0.44 -15.52
N LYS A 160 12.81 1.28 -16.29
CA LYS A 160 11.92 0.84 -17.38
C LYS A 160 12.61 0.00 -18.45
N SER A 161 13.92 0.17 -18.64
CA SER A 161 14.68 -0.59 -19.64
C SER A 161 14.72 -2.09 -19.29
N TYR A 162 14.63 -2.42 -18.00
CA TYR A 162 14.74 -3.78 -17.48
C TYR A 162 13.39 -4.40 -17.07
N ARG A 163 12.27 -3.80 -17.51
CA ARG A 163 10.90 -4.24 -17.17
C ARG A 163 10.59 -5.67 -17.59
N GLU A 164 10.93 -6.05 -18.82
CA GLU A 164 10.62 -7.38 -19.35
C GLU A 164 11.31 -8.48 -18.50
N THR A 165 12.57 -8.25 -18.16
CA THR A 165 13.33 -9.14 -17.26
C THR A 165 12.72 -9.18 -15.86
N PHE A 166 12.30 -8.03 -15.31
CA PHE A 166 11.62 -8.00 -14.02
C PHE A 166 10.35 -8.86 -14.01
N ASP A 167 9.49 -8.68 -15.01
CA ASP A 167 8.22 -9.40 -15.11
C ASP A 167 8.46 -10.91 -15.24
N TYR A 168 9.41 -11.31 -16.10
CA TYR A 168 9.75 -12.73 -16.29
C TYR A 168 10.34 -13.38 -15.03
N LEU A 169 11.27 -12.70 -14.35
CA LEU A 169 11.89 -13.21 -13.13
C LEU A 169 10.91 -13.29 -11.94
N GLY A 170 9.86 -12.46 -11.95
CA GLY A 170 8.78 -12.48 -10.99
C GLY A 170 7.74 -13.58 -11.22
N SER A 171 7.50 -13.96 -12.48
CA SER A 171 6.52 -14.99 -12.83
C SER A 171 7.10 -16.41 -12.87
N HIS A 172 8.41 -16.57 -13.05
CA HIS A 172 9.08 -17.88 -13.14
C HIS A 172 9.86 -18.23 -11.87
N SER A 173 9.69 -19.46 -11.42
CA SER A 173 10.44 -20.03 -10.30
C SER A 173 11.63 -20.82 -10.83
N LYS A 174 12.76 -20.71 -10.13
CA LYS A 174 13.96 -21.47 -10.45
C LYS A 174 13.78 -23.00 -10.31
N ARG A 175 12.77 -23.44 -9.54
CA ARG A 175 12.36 -24.85 -9.45
C ARG A 175 11.93 -25.44 -10.79
N ASP A 176 11.42 -24.60 -11.68
CA ASP A 176 10.79 -25.02 -12.94
C ASP A 176 11.71 -24.80 -14.16
N GLY A 177 12.91 -24.24 -13.94
CA GLY A 177 13.89 -24.00 -15.00
C GLY A 177 14.90 -22.89 -14.67
N ASP A 178 15.91 -22.76 -15.52
CA ASP A 178 16.94 -21.73 -15.38
C ASP A 178 16.51 -20.38 -16.00
N LYS A 179 15.73 -19.64 -15.21
CA LYS A 179 15.18 -18.34 -15.61
C LYS A 179 16.23 -17.25 -15.84
N LEU A 180 17.44 -17.39 -15.28
CA LEU A 180 18.51 -16.41 -15.49
C LEU A 180 19.09 -16.55 -16.89
N THR A 181 19.36 -17.79 -17.30
CA THR A 181 19.80 -18.10 -18.66
C THR A 181 18.73 -17.76 -19.69
N ALA A 182 17.45 -18.04 -19.41
CA ALA A 182 16.35 -17.73 -20.33
C ALA A 182 16.25 -16.24 -20.70
N MET A 183 16.58 -15.34 -19.77
CA MET A 183 16.59 -13.88 -19.98
C MET A 183 17.99 -13.31 -20.23
N ASN A 184 19.02 -14.15 -20.39
CA ASN A 184 20.42 -13.71 -20.48
C ASN A 184 20.83 -12.72 -19.37
N VAL A 185 20.36 -12.96 -18.14
CA VAL A 185 20.62 -12.07 -16.99
C VAL A 185 22.11 -12.02 -16.72
N ARG A 186 22.68 -10.82 -16.81
CA ARG A 186 24.06 -10.57 -16.42
C ARG A 186 24.16 -10.47 -14.90
N LEU A 187 25.17 -11.11 -14.35
CA LEU A 187 25.49 -11.06 -12.92
C LEU A 187 26.96 -10.67 -12.75
N GLN A 188 27.24 -9.91 -11.69
CA GLN A 188 28.61 -9.65 -11.21
C GLN A 188 28.70 -9.97 -9.73
N ASP A 189 29.87 -10.33 -9.24
CA ASP A 189 30.05 -10.60 -7.81
C ASP A 189 29.91 -9.30 -6.99
N GLY A 190 29.27 -9.41 -5.82
CA GLY A 190 29.22 -8.33 -4.84
C GLY A 190 30.59 -8.01 -4.26
N LYS A 191 30.75 -6.78 -3.75
CA LYS A 191 31.99 -6.27 -3.17
C LYS A 191 32.12 -6.59 -1.68
N LYS A 192 31.01 -6.71 -0.96
CA LYS A 192 30.94 -6.90 0.49
C LYS A 192 30.15 -8.14 0.92
N VAL A 193 29.23 -8.64 0.11
CA VAL A 193 28.42 -9.82 0.42
C VAL A 193 28.56 -10.93 -0.63
N ASN A 194 28.35 -12.18 -0.22
CA ASN A 194 28.35 -13.34 -1.11
C ASN A 194 27.01 -13.49 -1.84
N ALA A 195 26.63 -12.48 -2.62
CA ALA A 195 25.47 -12.49 -3.51
C ALA A 195 25.76 -11.59 -4.72
N PRO A 196 25.25 -11.94 -5.91
CA PRO A 196 25.59 -11.19 -7.11
C PRO A 196 24.80 -9.88 -7.22
N ILE A 197 25.38 -8.87 -7.84
CA ILE A 197 24.69 -7.66 -8.30
C ILE A 197 24.17 -7.86 -9.74
N LEU A 198 23.14 -7.10 -10.12
CA LEU A 198 22.66 -7.01 -11.51
C LEU A 198 23.18 -5.70 -12.13
N PRO A 199 24.26 -5.72 -12.92
CA PRO A 199 24.89 -4.51 -13.45
C PRO A 199 24.02 -3.74 -14.46
N ASP A 200 22.98 -4.37 -15.00
CA ASP A 200 22.01 -3.72 -15.88
C ASP A 200 20.91 -3.00 -15.07
N CYS A 201 20.93 -3.08 -13.73
CA CYS A 201 20.09 -2.27 -12.85
C CYS A 201 20.87 -1.03 -12.37
N PRO A 202 20.24 0.16 -12.33
CA PRO A 202 20.92 1.43 -12.03
C PRO A 202 21.46 1.55 -10.59
N VAL A 203 20.94 0.76 -9.64
CA VAL A 203 21.38 0.76 -8.23
C VAL A 203 21.33 -0.66 -7.67
N ASN A 204 22.41 -1.09 -7.00
CA ASN A 204 22.50 -2.39 -6.32
C ASN A 204 22.95 -2.20 -4.86
N ILE A 205 22.15 -2.68 -3.92
CA ILE A 205 22.34 -2.47 -2.48
C ILE A 205 22.70 -3.82 -1.85
N GLU A 206 23.95 -3.97 -1.44
CA GLU A 206 24.45 -5.18 -0.80
C GLU A 206 24.06 -5.21 0.67
N CYS A 207 23.42 -6.29 1.11
CA CYS A 207 22.83 -6.39 2.44
C CYS A 207 23.28 -7.66 3.17
N LYS A 208 23.69 -7.49 4.43
CA LYS A 208 23.89 -8.61 5.37
C LYS A 208 22.68 -8.72 6.28
N VAL A 209 22.08 -9.90 6.35
CA VAL A 209 20.95 -10.19 7.24
C VAL A 209 21.44 -10.07 8.70
N VAL A 210 20.76 -9.24 9.47
CA VAL A 210 21.02 -9.05 10.90
C VAL A 210 19.91 -9.64 11.77
N ASP A 211 18.70 -9.73 11.25
CA ASP A 211 17.54 -10.33 11.92
C ASP A 211 16.45 -10.70 10.89
N SER A 212 15.42 -11.44 11.31
CA SER A 212 14.26 -11.77 10.49
C SER A 212 13.01 -12.05 11.33
N ILE A 213 11.84 -11.61 10.87
CA ILE A 213 10.56 -11.84 11.56
C ILE A 213 9.49 -12.41 10.62
N VAL A 214 8.81 -13.48 11.06
CA VAL A 214 7.66 -14.05 10.34
C VAL A 214 6.40 -13.23 10.68
N THR A 215 5.85 -12.52 9.70
CA THR A 215 4.71 -11.60 9.89
C THR A 215 3.39 -12.17 9.34
N GLY A 216 3.31 -13.49 9.19
CA GLY A 216 2.18 -14.20 8.56
C GLY A 216 2.65 -14.94 7.31
N SER A 217 2.31 -14.42 6.12
CA SER A 217 2.63 -15.08 4.84
C SER A 217 4.09 -14.91 4.38
N HIS A 218 4.83 -13.97 4.96
CA HIS A 218 6.21 -13.66 4.61
C HIS A 218 7.09 -13.77 5.86
N GLU A 219 8.36 -14.11 5.67
CA GLU A 219 9.40 -13.71 6.59
C GLU A 219 10.04 -12.42 6.07
N MET A 220 10.10 -11.41 6.94
CA MET A 220 10.74 -10.13 6.67
C MET A 220 12.20 -10.22 7.11
N PHE A 221 13.11 -10.31 6.15
CA PHE A 221 14.55 -10.30 6.39
C PHE A 221 15.03 -8.86 6.54
N ILE A 222 15.71 -8.54 7.64
CA ILE A 222 16.28 -7.23 7.92
C ILE A 222 17.76 -7.26 7.51
N GLY A 223 18.10 -6.49 6.47
CA GLY A 223 19.44 -6.40 5.91
C GLY A 223 20.11 -5.08 6.24
N ARG A 224 21.25 -5.11 6.94
CA ARG A 224 22.14 -3.94 7.05
C ARG A 224 22.83 -3.69 5.72
N ILE A 225 22.83 -2.45 5.26
CA ILE A 225 23.50 -2.05 4.03
C ILE A 225 25.01 -2.05 4.26
N GLU A 226 25.72 -2.90 3.51
CA GLU A 226 27.18 -3.03 3.58
C GLU A 226 27.87 -2.31 2.42
N TYR A 227 27.17 -2.15 1.28
CA TYR A 227 27.65 -1.42 0.11
C TYR A 227 26.50 -0.97 -0.79
N VAL A 228 26.67 0.14 -1.51
CA VAL A 228 25.73 0.60 -2.54
C VAL A 228 26.52 0.87 -3.83
N HIS A 229 26.09 0.22 -4.91
CA HIS A 229 26.52 0.52 -6.28
C HIS A 229 25.45 1.38 -6.93
N ALA A 230 25.86 2.35 -7.74
CA ALA A 230 24.97 3.11 -8.59
C ALA A 230 25.69 3.46 -9.90
N ASP A 231 24.93 3.56 -10.99
CA ASP A 231 25.44 4.06 -12.26
C ASP A 231 26.07 5.44 -12.06
N ALA A 232 27.30 5.62 -12.56
CA ALA A 232 28.06 6.86 -12.37
C ALA A 232 27.32 8.14 -12.83
N LYS A 233 26.44 8.04 -13.83
CA LYS A 233 25.62 9.15 -14.32
C LYS A 233 24.61 9.68 -13.29
N PHE A 234 24.28 8.90 -12.26
CA PHE A 234 23.32 9.26 -11.21
C PHE A 234 23.98 9.66 -9.90
N VAL A 235 25.31 9.62 -9.80
CA VAL A 235 26.05 9.88 -8.55
C VAL A 235 26.77 11.22 -8.65
N ASP A 236 26.55 12.10 -7.66
CA ASP A 236 27.26 13.38 -7.58
C ASP A 236 28.66 13.25 -6.97
N LEU A 237 29.37 14.37 -6.82
CA LEU A 237 30.73 14.40 -6.25
C LEU A 237 30.79 14.04 -4.76
N GLU A 238 29.67 14.12 -4.05
CA GLU A 238 29.54 13.78 -2.63
C GLU A 238 29.13 12.31 -2.43
N GLY A 239 28.78 11.61 -3.51
CA GLY A 239 28.33 10.22 -3.49
C GLY A 239 26.81 10.06 -3.33
N ASN A 240 26.03 11.13 -3.43
CA ASN A 240 24.58 11.06 -3.38
C ASN A 240 24.02 10.57 -4.72
N ILE A 241 22.97 9.75 -4.66
CA ILE A 241 22.25 9.26 -5.84
C ILE A 241 21.11 10.22 -6.17
N ASP A 242 21.09 10.77 -7.38
CA ASP A 242 19.96 11.52 -7.91
C ASP A 242 18.89 10.55 -8.45
N PHE A 243 18.02 10.10 -7.56
CA PHE A 243 16.91 9.21 -7.90
C PHE A 243 15.90 9.83 -8.88
N SER A 244 15.88 11.16 -9.05
CA SER A 244 14.94 11.81 -9.97
C SER A 244 15.28 11.57 -11.44
N GLN A 245 16.52 11.18 -11.73
CA GLN A 245 16.99 10.83 -13.07
C GLN A 245 16.75 9.36 -13.45
N ILE A 246 16.24 8.54 -12.53
CA ILE A 246 16.00 7.12 -12.76
C ILE A 246 14.51 6.89 -13.07
N ASP A 247 14.22 6.37 -14.25
CA ASP A 247 12.85 6.07 -14.67
C ASP A 247 12.41 4.67 -14.18
N PHE A 248 12.01 4.58 -12.92
CA PHE A 248 11.60 3.32 -12.28
C PHE A 248 10.34 2.69 -12.91
N ILE A 249 10.21 1.36 -12.78
CA ILE A 249 9.04 0.59 -13.28
C ILE A 249 7.79 0.64 -12.43
#